data_AF-A0A8E0RKP4-F1
#
_entry.id   AF-A0A8E0RKP4-F1
#
_cell.length_a   1.000
_cell.length_b   1.000
_cell.length_c   1.000
_cell.angle_alpha   90.00
_cell.angle_beta   90.00
_cell.angle_gamma   90.00
#
_symmetry.space_group_name_H-M   'P 1'
#
loop_
_entity.id
_entity.type
_entity.pdbx_description
1 polymer ?
#
loop_
_entity_poly.entity_id
_entity_poly.type
_entity_poly.pdbx_seq_one_letter_code
_entity_poly.pdbx_strand_id
1 'polypeptide(L)'
;MEQRELAGLCARCEQYIGMQGGGMDQATSLLGSRNNAIMIEFTKPLITVHPVPLPLDVVFVIAHTGVHARKAATSMYNERVSECRLATSVSFQSNTQLSTITVPCSFCYKL
;
A
#
# COMPACT_ATOMS: atom_id res chain seq x y z
N MET A 1 5.17 11.78 -18.83
CA MET A 1 5.19 10.84 -17.69
C MET A 1 3.77 10.39 -17.46
N GLU A 2 3.52 9.09 -17.48
CA GLU A 2 2.18 8.56 -17.23
C GLU A 2 1.83 8.57 -15.74
N GLN A 3 0.54 8.58 -15.40
CA GLN A 3 0.07 8.62 -14.00
C GLN A 3 0.63 7.48 -13.14
N ARG A 4 0.80 6.28 -13.74
CA ARG A 4 1.36 5.10 -13.05
C ARG A 4 2.83 5.28 -12.69
N GLU A 5 3.61 5.87 -13.59
CA GLU A 5 5.03 6.17 -13.36
C GLU A 5 5.17 7.24 -12.28
N LEU A 6 4.32 8.26 -12.32
CA LEU A 6 4.27 9.32 -11.31
C LEU A 6 3.92 8.76 -9.92
N ALA A 7 2.94 7.86 -9.83
CA ALA A 7 2.60 7.19 -8.57
C ALA A 7 3.78 6.43 -7.98
N GLY A 8 4.50 5.67 -8.81
CA GLY A 8 5.70 4.95 -8.40
C GLY A 8 6.84 5.89 -7.98
N LEU A 9 6.99 7.03 -8.65
CA LEU A 9 7.97 8.06 -8.28
C LEU A 9 7.64 8.67 -6.91
N CYS A 10 6.39 9.10 -6.69
CA CYS A 10 5.95 9.66 -5.42
C CYS A 10 6.12 8.69 -4.26
N ALA A 11 5.86 7.39 -4.47
CA ALA A 11 6.07 6.36 -3.45
C ALA A 11 7.54 6.24 -3.03
N ARG A 12 8.47 6.32 -3.99
CA ARG A 12 9.91 6.37 -3.68
C ARG A 12 10.30 7.67 -2.98
N CYS A 13 9.71 8.80 -3.38
CA CYS A 13 10.00 10.09 -2.78
C CYS A 13 9.65 10.15 -1.29
N GLU A 14 8.60 9.46 -0.86
CA GLU A 14 8.20 9.38 0.55
C GLU A 14 9.29 8.73 1.44
N GLN A 15 10.17 7.92 0.86
CA GLN A 15 11.29 7.34 1.59
C GLN A 15 12.35 8.37 1.98
N TYR A 16 12.46 9.49 1.25
CA TYR A 16 13.42 10.55 1.58
C TYR A 16 13.07 11.32 2.85
N ILE A 17 11.82 11.26 3.31
CA ILE A 17 11.41 11.83 4.60
C ILE A 17 11.50 10.82 5.75
N GLY A 18 12.11 9.66 5.52
CA GLY A 18 12.37 8.64 6.53
C GLY A 18 11.26 7.60 6.71
N MET A 19 10.16 7.65 5.96
CA MET A 19 9.10 6.65 6.02
C MET A 19 9.37 5.50 5.04
N GLN A 20 9.34 4.25 5.51
CA GLN A 20 9.48 3.05 4.66
C GLN A 20 8.12 2.56 4.14
N GLY A 21 7.31 3.52 3.65
CA GLY A 21 5.96 3.30 3.11
C GLY A 21 5.93 2.46 1.83
N GLY A 22 4.71 2.03 1.46
CA GLY A 22 4.42 1.40 0.18
C GLY A 22 3.98 2.43 -0.88
N GLY A 23 3.19 1.99 -1.86
CA GLY A 23 2.70 2.85 -2.95
C GLY A 23 1.18 3.07 -3.00
N MET A 24 0.45 2.61 -1.98
CA MET A 24 -1.02 2.60 -1.99
C MET A 24 -1.63 4.01 -2.05
N ASP A 25 -1.15 4.94 -1.23
CA ASP A 25 -1.73 6.28 -1.11
C ASP A 25 -1.47 7.10 -2.38
N GLN A 26 -0.28 6.98 -2.96
CA GLN A 26 0.11 7.63 -4.20
C GLN A 26 -0.64 7.07 -5.41
N ALA A 27 -0.81 5.73 -5.46
CA ALA A 27 -1.60 5.09 -6.51
C ALA A 27 -3.07 5.51 -6.46
N THR A 28 -3.67 5.58 -5.27
CA THR A 28 -5.08 5.99 -5.11
C THR A 28 -5.29 7.43 -5.54
N SER A 29 -4.40 8.33 -5.13
CA SER A 29 -4.49 9.76 -5.45
C SER A 29 -4.47 10.02 -6.97
N LEU A 30 -3.71 9.23 -7.73
CA LEU A 30 -3.51 9.46 -9.17
C LEU A 30 -4.38 8.59 -10.08
N LEU A 31 -4.80 7.40 -9.64
CA LEU A 31 -5.46 6.38 -10.48
C LEU A 31 -6.90 6.08 -10.04
N GLY A 32 -7.39 6.72 -8.97
CA GLY A 32 -8.77 6.60 -8.52
C GLY A 32 -9.77 7.11 -9.55
N SER A 33 -10.99 6.55 -9.52
CA SER A 33 -12.08 6.97 -10.40
C SER A 33 -13.39 7.08 -9.63
N ARG A 34 -14.29 7.94 -10.11
CA ARG A 34 -15.56 8.22 -9.43
C ARG A 34 -16.38 6.93 -9.27
N ASN A 35 -17.03 6.78 -8.12
CA ASN A 35 -17.93 5.66 -7.75
C ASN A 35 -17.26 4.27 -7.73
N ASN A 36 -15.92 4.21 -7.73
CA ASN A 36 -15.18 2.96 -7.64
C ASN A 36 -14.18 3.04 -6.49
N ALA A 37 -14.13 2.00 -5.67
CA ALA A 37 -12.90 1.67 -4.98
C ALA A 37 -11.88 1.18 -6.01
N ILE A 38 -10.62 1.04 -5.59
CA ILE A 38 -9.58 0.48 -6.43
C ILE A 38 -8.90 -0.69 -5.75
N MET A 39 -8.69 -1.77 -6.48
CA MET A 39 -7.81 -2.87 -6.10
C MET A 39 -6.44 -2.64 -6.75
N ILE A 40 -5.43 -2.44 -5.92
CA ILE A 40 -4.07 -2.13 -6.38
C ILE A 40 -3.19 -3.38 -6.27
N GLU A 41 -2.52 -3.73 -7.37
CA GLU A 41 -1.53 -4.80 -7.45
C GLU A 41 -0.11 -4.24 -7.62
N PHE A 42 0.81 -4.73 -6.76
CA PHE A 42 2.23 -4.35 -6.74
C PHE A 42 3.17 -5.46 -7.24
N THR A 43 2.63 -6.49 -7.90
CA THR A 43 3.38 -7.70 -8.32
C THR A 43 4.17 -7.52 -9.61
N LYS A 44 3.87 -6.47 -10.38
CA LYS A 44 4.48 -6.17 -11.68
C LYS A 44 5.40 -4.94 -11.58
N PRO A 45 6.32 -4.72 -12.55
CA PRO A 45 7.22 -3.55 -12.54
C PRO A 45 6.49 -2.20 -12.48
N LEU A 46 5.28 -2.15 -13.05
CA LEU A 46 4.37 -1.01 -12.95
C LEU A 46 3.14 -1.41 -12.15
N ILE A 47 2.65 -0.46 -11.34
CA ILE A 47 1.43 -0.62 -10.54
C ILE A 47 0.26 -0.91 -11.47
N THR A 48 -0.51 -1.95 -11.15
CA THR A 48 -1.76 -2.27 -11.85
C THR A 48 -2.93 -1.93 -10.92
N VAL A 49 -3.97 -1.30 -11.48
CA VAL A 49 -5.16 -0.90 -10.74
C VAL A 49 -6.39 -1.45 -11.44
N HIS A 50 -7.25 -2.11 -10.65
CA HIS A 50 -8.54 -2.63 -11.09
C HIS A 50 -9.66 -1.85 -10.38
N PRO A 51 -10.57 -1.19 -11.10
CA PRO A 51 -11.70 -0.52 -10.47
C PRO A 51 -12.66 -1.56 -9.87
N VAL A 52 -13.18 -1.24 -8.69
CA VAL A 52 -14.12 -2.05 -7.93
C VAL A 52 -15.37 -1.19 -7.70
N PRO A 53 -16.46 -1.42 -8.45
CA PRO A 53 -17.66 -0.61 -8.34
C PRO A 53 -18.28 -0.72 -6.95
N LEU A 54 -18.61 0.43 -6.37
CA LEU A 54 -19.24 0.47 -5.06
C LEU A 54 -20.76 0.24 -5.19
N PRO A 55 -21.39 -0.48 -4.25
CA PRO A 55 -22.84 -0.58 -4.19
C PRO A 55 -23.47 0.81 -4.01
N LEU A 56 -24.54 1.10 -4.76
CA LEU A 56 -25.21 2.41 -4.75
C LEU A 56 -26.01 2.67 -3.47
N ASP A 57 -26.38 1.60 -2.76
CA ASP A 57 -27.18 1.59 -1.55
C ASP A 57 -26.33 1.56 -0.26
N VAL A 58 -25.01 1.65 -0.40
CA VAL A 58 -24.06 1.64 0.72
C VAL A 58 -23.31 2.97 0.79
N VAL A 59 -23.13 3.46 2.00
CA VAL A 59 -22.32 4.65 2.29
C VAL A 59 -21.15 4.29 3.20
N PHE A 60 -19.97 4.80 2.86
CA PHE A 60 -18.80 4.73 3.72
C PHE A 60 -18.67 6.03 4.50
N VAL A 61 -18.63 5.94 5.83
CA VAL A 61 -18.51 7.09 6.72
C VAL A 61 -17.10 7.13 7.31
N ILE A 62 -16.41 8.25 7.13
CA ILE A 62 -15.09 8.50 7.71
C ILE A 62 -15.26 9.29 9.01
N ALA A 63 -14.91 8.69 10.14
CA ALA A 63 -14.91 9.34 11.46
C ALA A 63 -13.46 9.52 11.96
N HIS A 64 -13.03 10.78 12.14
CA HIS A 64 -11.69 11.10 12.61
C HIS A 64 -11.56 10.88 14.12
N THR A 65 -10.52 10.17 14.56
CA THR A 65 -10.34 9.77 15.98
C THR A 65 -9.96 10.92 16.91
N GLY A 66 -9.53 12.05 16.37
CA GLY A 66 -9.03 13.21 17.13
C GLY A 66 -7.56 13.11 17.55
N VAL A 67 -6.91 11.96 17.29
CA VAL A 67 -5.52 11.70 17.68
C VAL A 67 -4.59 11.87 16.48
N HIS A 68 -3.57 12.72 16.61
CA HIS A 68 -2.62 12.98 15.53
C HIS A 68 -1.41 12.04 15.58
N ALA A 69 -1.25 11.19 14.57
CA ALA A 69 -0.10 10.30 14.43
C ALA A 69 0.92 10.84 13.42
N ARG A 70 2.13 11.18 13.89
CA ARG A 70 3.22 11.70 13.04
C ARG A 70 4.08 10.56 12.51
N LYS A 71 3.58 9.83 11.49
CA LYS A 71 4.20 8.60 10.97
C LYS A 71 5.69 8.73 10.59
N ALA A 72 6.10 9.86 10.02
CA ALA A 72 7.49 10.10 9.65
C ALA A 72 8.39 10.56 10.81
N ALA A 73 7.81 11.00 11.93
CA ALA A 73 8.57 11.49 13.10
C ALA A 73 8.79 10.41 14.17
N THR A 74 8.13 9.25 14.04
CA THR A 74 8.18 8.15 15.01
C THR A 74 8.61 6.86 14.33
N SER A 75 9.32 5.98 15.03
CA SER A 75 9.76 4.68 14.49
C SER A 75 8.65 3.66 14.29
N MET A 76 7.50 3.82 14.98
CA MET A 76 6.43 2.81 15.06
C MET A 76 6.00 2.22 13.70
N TYR A 77 5.91 3.04 12.65
CA TYR A 77 5.54 2.55 11.32
C TYR A 77 6.65 1.68 10.71
N ASN A 78 7.90 2.16 10.76
CA ASN A 78 9.04 1.47 10.19
C ASN A 78 9.41 0.19 10.97
N GLU A 79 9.16 0.15 12.27
CA GLU A 79 9.29 -1.06 13.09
C GLU A 79 8.45 -2.19 12.50
N ARG A 80 7.16 -1.94 12.20
CA ARG A 80 6.29 -2.94 11.56
C ARG A 80 6.79 -3.37 10.18
N VAL A 81 7.32 -2.43 9.39
CA VAL A 81 7.94 -2.76 8.10
C VAL A 81 9.14 -3.70 8.29
N SER A 82 9.98 -3.43 9.29
CA SER A 82 11.16 -4.25 9.59
C SER A 82 10.77 -5.64 10.10
N GLU A 83 9.78 -5.73 10.99
CA GLU A 83 9.24 -7.00 11.50
C GLU A 83 8.69 -7.87 10.37
N CYS A 84 7.92 -7.31 9.43
CA CYS A 84 7.41 -8.05 8.28
C CYS A 84 8.53 -8.57 7.37
N ARG A 85 9.59 -7.78 7.16
CA ARG A 85 10.75 -8.21 6.37
C ARG A 85 11.49 -9.36 7.06
N LEU A 86 11.70 -9.25 8.38
CA LEU A 86 12.32 -10.30 9.18
C LEU A 86 11.49 -11.57 9.18
N ALA A 87 10.18 -11.48 9.43
CA ALA A 87 9.27 -12.62 9.40
C ALA A 87 9.34 -13.35 8.04
N THR A 88 9.30 -12.59 6.94
CA THR A 88 9.46 -13.14 5.59
C THR A 88 10.79 -13.89 5.45
N SER A 89 11.90 -13.28 5.85
CA SER A 89 13.23 -13.92 5.75
C SER A 89 13.33 -15.24 6.54
N VAL A 90 12.76 -15.29 7.74
CA VAL A 90 12.76 -16.50 8.59
C VAL A 90 11.85 -17.59 8.00
N SER A 91 10.69 -17.21 7.44
CA SER A 91 9.79 -18.16 6.79
C SER A 91 10.39 -18.79 5.53
N PHE A 92 11.18 -18.05 4.75
CA PHE A 92 11.90 -18.61 3.60
C PHE A 92 13.01 -19.59 4.01
N GLN A 93 13.72 -19.33 5.12
CA GLN A 93 14.79 -20.20 5.62
C GLN A 93 14.28 -21.55 6.17
N SER A 94 13.07 -21.56 6.71
CA SER A 94 12.46 -22.74 7.32
C SER A 94 11.72 -23.64 6.33
N ASN A 95 11.49 -23.19 5.10
CA ASN A 95 10.67 -23.94 4.13
C ASN A 95 11.11 -23.68 2.68
N THR A 96 11.93 -24.57 2.12
CA THR A 96 12.54 -24.47 0.77
C THR A 96 11.55 -24.55 -0.40
N GLN A 97 10.25 -24.71 -0.12
CA GLN A 97 9.17 -24.88 -1.12
C GLN A 97 8.26 -23.64 -1.27
N LEU A 98 8.42 -22.59 -0.45
CA LEU A 98 7.59 -21.39 -0.54
C LEU A 98 8.23 -20.35 -1.48
N SER A 99 8.18 -20.57 -2.80
CA SER A 99 8.72 -19.62 -3.79
C SER A 99 7.93 -18.31 -3.90
N THR A 100 6.83 -18.14 -3.15
CA THR A 100 6.06 -16.90 -3.13
C THR A 100 5.35 -16.73 -1.79
N ILE A 101 6.11 -16.38 -0.73
CA ILE A 101 5.50 -15.71 0.42
C ILE A 101 5.14 -14.31 -0.04
N THR A 102 3.99 -14.20 -0.68
CA THR A 102 3.30 -12.94 -0.84
C THR A 102 2.90 -12.50 0.55
N VAL A 103 3.66 -11.59 1.17
CA VAL A 103 3.13 -10.79 2.28
C VAL A 103 1.81 -10.21 1.73
N PRO A 104 0.65 -10.43 2.36
CA PRO A 104 -0.68 -10.18 1.77
C PRO A 104 -0.99 -8.71 1.41
N CYS A 105 0.02 -7.84 1.37
CA CYS A 105 0.00 -6.50 0.76
C CYS A 105 -0.19 -6.49 -0.77
N SER A 106 -0.43 -7.62 -1.44
CA SER A 106 -0.64 -7.63 -2.90
C SER A 106 -1.97 -7.05 -3.35
N PHE A 107 -2.93 -6.92 -2.44
CA PHE A 107 -4.23 -6.36 -2.75
C PHE A 107 -4.60 -5.36 -1.65
N CYS A 108 -4.57 -4.08 -2.01
CA CYS A 108 -5.10 -3.03 -1.17
C CYS A 108 -6.34 -2.46 -1.84
N TYR A 109 -7.46 -2.46 -1.11
CA TYR A 109 -8.64 -1.70 -1.48
C TYR A 109 -8.58 -0.33 -0.81
N LYS A 110 -8.73 0.73 -1.61
CA LYS A 110 -8.91 2.08 -1.10
C LYS A 110 -10.17 2.68 -1.73
N LEU A 111 -10.95 3.37 -0.89
CA LEU A 111 -12.13 4.13 -1.25
C LEU A 111 -11.76 5.57 -1.61
#